data_AF-A0AAD8BAU9-F1
#
_entry.id   AF-A0AAD8BAU9-F1
#
_cell.length_a   1.000
_cell.length_b   1.000
_cell.length_c   1.000
_cell.angle_alpha   90.00
_cell.angle_beta   90.00
_cell.angle_gamma   90.00
#
_symmetry.space_group_name_H-M   'P 1'
#
loop_
_entity.id
_entity.type
_entity.pdbx_description
1 polymer ?
#
loop_
_entity_poly.entity_id
_entity_poly.type
_entity_poly.pdbx_seq_one_letter_code
_entity_poly.pdbx_strand_id
1 'polypeptide(L)'
;MSVSQIFPKSLPVSSFFLAFRGISTTSSVCKNRKCGVPKVTPFRTHPLTYEEAQPPSKIYVTKGWLSWNTSNLYEEKRHAETTFEDLIIRKFMFGTWHGILASEVVIKRRHNMIVLAFLASMEHALQRQVYFLQGYTEELLTNWFKCPVKVELSAVSSKNDVIFKKI
;
A
#
# COMPACT_ATOMS: atom_id res chain seq x y z
N MET A 1 16.45 -60.01 35.41
CA MET A 1 17.57 -60.91 35.02
C MET A 1 17.35 -61.35 33.57
N SER A 2 18.44 -61.45 32.79
CA SER A 2 18.62 -61.90 31.37
C SER A 2 17.81 -61.15 30.28
N VAL A 3 18.37 -60.35 29.36
CA VAL A 3 19.41 -60.55 28.32
C VAL A 3 18.98 -61.45 27.14
N SER A 4 19.27 -60.95 25.93
CA SER A 4 19.21 -61.54 24.57
C SER A 4 17.87 -61.42 23.82
N GLN A 5 17.74 -60.43 22.90
CA GLN A 5 18.09 -60.49 21.46
C GLN A 5 17.34 -61.58 20.69
N ILE A 6 16.58 -61.18 19.66
CA ILE A 6 16.60 -61.70 18.28
C ILE A 6 15.74 -60.75 17.42
N PHE A 7 16.37 -60.05 16.47
CA PHE A 7 15.71 -59.46 15.31
C PHE A 7 15.47 -60.57 14.26
N PRO A 8 14.31 -60.58 13.59
CA PRO A 8 14.24 -61.04 12.22
C PRO A 8 13.95 -59.89 11.24
N LYS A 9 14.49 -60.09 10.03
CA LYS A 9 14.65 -59.16 8.91
C LYS A 9 13.38 -59.07 8.02
N SER A 10 13.27 -57.94 7.30
CA SER A 10 12.59 -57.67 6.00
C SER A 10 11.04 -57.84 5.91
N LEU A 11 10.25 -56.74 5.94
CA LEU A 11 9.68 -55.92 4.81
C LEU A 11 8.52 -56.62 4.03
N PRO A 12 7.41 -55.95 3.62
CA PRO A 12 7.38 -54.57 3.12
C PRO A 12 6.17 -53.67 3.52
N VAL A 13 6.44 -52.36 3.44
CA VAL A 13 5.57 -51.23 3.06
C VAL A 13 4.06 -51.51 2.84
N SER A 14 3.23 -51.18 3.83
CA SER A 14 1.99 -50.41 3.60
C SER A 14 1.51 -49.76 4.90
N SER A 15 2.40 -49.04 5.60
CA SER A 15 1.94 -48.09 6.61
C SER A 15 1.29 -46.93 5.87
N PHE A 16 -0.03 -46.98 5.75
CA PHE A 16 -0.87 -45.80 5.59
C PHE A 16 -0.42 -44.79 6.64
N PHE A 17 0.46 -43.87 6.28
CA PHE A 17 0.60 -42.63 7.02
C PHE A 17 -0.72 -41.89 6.79
N LEU A 18 -1.70 -42.16 7.65
CA LEU A 18 -2.74 -41.18 7.93
C LEU A 18 -1.97 -39.95 8.41
N ALA A 19 -1.72 -39.02 7.48
CA ALA A 19 -1.31 -37.68 7.82
C ALA A 19 -2.47 -37.11 8.64
N PHE A 20 -2.38 -37.22 9.97
CA PHE A 20 -3.26 -36.48 10.85
C PHE A 20 -3.04 -35.01 10.50
N ARG A 21 -4.01 -34.43 9.78
CA ARG A 21 -4.15 -32.98 9.65
C ARG A 21 -4.51 -32.45 11.03
N GLY A 22 -3.52 -32.34 11.91
CA GLY A 22 -3.67 -31.69 13.19
C GLY A 22 -3.83 -30.19 12.95
N ILE A 23 -5.03 -29.67 13.19
CA ILE A 23 -5.23 -28.22 13.30
C ILE A 23 -4.56 -27.80 14.60
N SER A 24 -3.48 -27.02 14.51
CA SER A 24 -2.86 -26.43 15.69
C SER A 24 -3.84 -25.43 16.33
N THR A 25 -4.28 -25.70 17.55
CA THR A 25 -5.18 -24.84 18.36
C THR A 25 -4.41 -23.88 19.28
N THR A 26 -3.07 -23.87 19.25
CA THR A 26 -2.27 -22.90 20.00
C THR A 26 -2.60 -21.50 19.53
N SER A 27 -2.79 -20.53 20.44
CA SER A 27 -3.06 -19.15 20.05
C SER A 27 -1.96 -18.68 19.09
N SER A 28 -2.37 -18.17 17.93
CA SER A 28 -1.41 -17.55 17.02
C SER A 28 -0.88 -16.30 17.73
N VAL A 29 0.34 -16.38 18.26
CA VAL A 29 1.01 -15.16 18.71
C VAL A 29 1.31 -14.37 17.43
N CYS A 30 0.47 -13.39 17.14
CA CYS A 30 0.57 -12.46 16.00
C CYS A 30 1.81 -11.57 16.10
N LYS A 31 3.02 -12.15 16.18
CA LYS A 31 4.30 -11.42 16.19
C LYS A 31 4.57 -10.73 14.85
N ASN A 32 3.87 -11.12 13.79
CA ASN A 32 3.94 -10.48 12.48
C ASN A 32 3.09 -9.21 12.40
N ARG A 33 3.35 -8.24 13.28
CA ARG A 33 2.89 -6.85 13.17
C ARG A 33 3.70 -6.09 12.09
N LYS A 34 3.96 -6.74 10.95
CA LYS A 34 4.89 -6.29 9.89
C LYS A 34 4.18 -5.66 8.68
N CYS A 35 2.86 -5.78 8.58
CA CYS A 35 2.12 -5.17 7.48
C CYS A 35 2.12 -3.64 7.64
N GLY A 36 2.59 -2.92 6.63
CA GLY A 36 2.61 -1.45 6.62
C GLY A 36 3.48 -0.80 7.70
N VAL A 37 4.48 -1.52 8.24
CA VAL A 37 5.42 -0.98 9.23
C VAL A 37 6.85 -1.14 8.68
N PRO A 38 7.57 -0.03 8.43
CA PRO A 38 8.93 -0.11 7.92
C PRO A 38 9.89 -0.64 9.01
N LYS A 39 10.90 -1.42 8.59
CA LYS A 39 11.89 -1.99 9.50
C LYS A 39 12.94 -0.96 9.89
N VAL A 40 13.22 -0.86 11.18
CA VAL A 40 14.23 0.04 11.73
C VAL A 40 15.62 -0.31 11.17
N THR A 41 16.37 0.71 10.76
CA THR A 41 17.76 0.56 10.33
C THR A 41 18.70 0.80 11.51
N PRO A 42 19.85 0.10 11.59
CA PRO A 42 20.77 0.27 12.72
C PRO A 42 21.24 1.72 12.93
N PHE A 43 21.45 2.46 11.83
CA PHE A 43 22.02 3.81 11.84
C PHE A 43 20.97 4.92 11.72
N ARG A 44 19.68 4.58 11.73
CA ARG A 44 18.57 5.53 11.54
C ARG A 44 18.71 6.44 10.32
N THR A 45 19.13 5.87 9.19
CA THR A 45 19.43 6.63 7.98
C THR A 45 18.22 6.77 7.06
N HIS A 46 17.22 5.90 7.18
CA HIS A 46 16.10 5.87 6.24
C HIS A 46 15.07 6.95 6.62
N PRO A 47 14.83 7.97 5.76
CA PRO A 47 13.79 8.95 6.02
C PRO A 47 12.40 8.37 5.73
N LEU A 48 11.42 8.76 6.53
CA LEU A 48 10.02 8.39 6.35
C LEU A 48 9.16 9.64 6.33
N THR A 49 8.17 9.61 5.43
CA THR A 49 7.07 10.57 5.44
C THR A 49 6.10 10.25 6.58
N TYR A 50 5.20 11.20 6.87
CA TYR A 50 4.19 11.02 7.92
C TYR A 50 3.34 9.75 7.71
N GLU A 51 2.88 9.51 6.48
CA GLU A 51 2.01 8.37 6.14
C GLU A 51 2.71 7.02 6.30
N GLU A 52 3.99 6.93 5.91
CA GLU A 52 4.82 5.73 6.01
C GLU A 52 5.23 5.42 7.46
N ALA A 53 5.44 6.46 8.27
CA ALA A 53 5.90 6.30 9.66
C ALA A 53 4.83 5.74 10.61
N GLN A 54 3.54 5.87 10.25
CA GLN A 54 2.44 5.44 11.12
C GLN A 54 1.95 4.02 10.75
N PRO A 55 1.87 3.10 11.74
CA PRO A 55 1.39 1.74 11.50
C PRO A 55 -0.10 1.71 11.10
N PRO A 56 -0.57 0.65 10.41
CA PRO A 56 -1.97 0.54 10.01
C PRO A 56 -2.97 0.56 11.18
N SER A 57 -2.56 0.13 12.37
CA SER A 57 -3.42 0.16 13.57
C SER A 57 -3.79 1.57 14.04
N LYS A 58 -3.14 2.62 13.50
CA LYS A 58 -3.43 4.03 13.81
C LYS A 58 -4.20 4.75 12.70
N ILE A 59 -4.69 4.02 11.68
CA ILE A 59 -5.69 4.56 10.75
C ILE A 59 -6.90 5.01 11.56
N TYR A 60 -7.47 6.17 11.18
CA TYR A 60 -8.55 6.89 11.87
C TYR A 60 -8.15 7.63 13.17
N VAL A 61 -7.07 7.25 13.84
CA VAL A 61 -6.63 7.90 15.09
C VAL A 61 -5.64 9.03 14.83
N THR A 62 -4.52 8.71 14.18
CA THR A 62 -3.50 9.70 13.82
C THR A 62 -3.44 9.95 12.32
N LYS A 63 -3.62 8.89 11.51
CA LYS A 63 -3.63 9.02 10.05
C LYS A 63 -5.03 8.80 9.48
N GLY A 64 -5.36 9.54 8.42
CA GLY A 64 -6.63 9.42 7.72
C GLY A 64 -6.63 8.34 6.63
N TRP A 65 -7.56 8.47 5.70
CA TRP A 65 -7.60 7.65 4.48
C TRP A 65 -7.04 8.43 3.29
N LEU A 66 -6.38 7.72 2.39
CA LEU A 66 -5.82 8.26 1.15
C LEU A 66 -6.81 8.23 -0.02
N SER A 67 -7.93 7.54 0.12
CA SER A 67 -9.02 7.49 -0.86
C SER A 67 -10.32 7.79 -0.14
N TRP A 68 -10.99 8.87 -0.53
CA TRP A 68 -12.29 9.29 0.00
C TRP A 68 -13.35 9.07 -1.07
N ASN A 69 -14.30 8.18 -0.80
CA ASN A 69 -15.41 7.84 -1.67
C ASN A 69 -16.60 7.33 -0.81
N THR A 70 -17.74 7.11 -1.45
CA THR A 70 -18.93 6.54 -0.81
C THR A 70 -19.04 5.03 -0.97
N SER A 71 -18.21 4.41 -1.83
CA SER A 71 -18.43 3.03 -2.30
C SER A 71 -18.34 1.96 -1.21
N ASN A 72 -17.69 2.27 -0.08
CA ASN A 72 -17.52 1.35 1.05
C ASN A 72 -18.58 1.56 2.15
N LEU A 73 -19.57 2.43 1.94
CA LEU A 73 -20.71 2.57 2.84
C LEU A 73 -21.61 1.33 2.77
N TYR A 74 -22.42 1.16 3.80
CA TYR A 74 -23.40 0.08 3.86
C TYR A 74 -24.36 0.18 2.66
N GLU A 75 -24.66 -0.96 2.03
CA GLU A 75 -25.53 -1.11 0.83
C GLU A 75 -25.00 -0.57 -0.51
N GLU A 76 -23.78 -0.03 -0.54
CA GLU A 76 -23.17 0.44 -1.78
C GLU A 76 -22.59 -0.71 -2.63
N LYS A 77 -22.82 -0.64 -3.94
CA LYS A 77 -22.55 -1.76 -4.87
C LYS A 77 -21.22 -1.63 -5.61
N ARG A 78 -20.67 -0.42 -5.74
CA ARG A 78 -19.55 -0.09 -6.65
C ARG A 78 -18.15 -0.15 -5.98
N HIS A 79 -17.98 -0.90 -4.90
CA HIS A 79 -16.69 -0.96 -4.18
C HIS A 79 -15.56 -1.56 -5.03
N ALA A 80 -15.84 -2.63 -5.78
CA ALA A 80 -14.83 -3.32 -6.61
C ALA A 80 -14.30 -2.44 -7.76
N GLU A 81 -15.19 -1.76 -8.48
CA GLU A 81 -14.80 -0.86 -9.58
C GLU A 81 -14.00 0.33 -9.05
N THR A 82 -14.49 0.97 -7.98
CA THR A 82 -13.85 2.14 -7.38
C THR A 82 -12.44 1.83 -6.89
N THR A 83 -12.25 0.66 -6.28
CA THR A 83 -10.92 0.21 -5.81
C THR A 83 -9.98 -0.11 -6.98
N PHE A 84 -10.49 -0.70 -8.06
CA PHE A 84 -9.70 -0.95 -9.27
C PHE A 84 -9.25 0.35 -9.95
N GLU A 85 -10.16 1.31 -10.10
CA GLU A 85 -9.85 2.66 -10.60
C GLU A 85 -8.76 3.34 -9.74
N ASP A 86 -8.87 3.26 -8.40
CA ASP A 86 -7.88 3.83 -7.49
C ASP A 86 -6.49 3.20 -7.64
N LEU A 87 -6.42 1.89 -7.82
CA LEU A 87 -5.15 1.20 -8.04
C LEU A 87 -4.52 1.60 -9.37
N ILE A 88 -5.32 1.76 -10.43
CA ILE A 88 -4.84 2.26 -11.74
C ILE A 88 -4.30 3.68 -11.58
N ILE A 89 -5.07 4.58 -10.97
CA ILE A 89 -4.66 5.98 -10.76
C ILE A 89 -3.34 6.04 -9.99
N ARG A 90 -3.20 5.28 -8.90
CA ARG A 90 -1.95 5.26 -8.12
C ARG A 90 -0.75 4.79 -8.94
N LYS A 91 -0.90 3.70 -9.71
CA LYS A 91 0.17 3.18 -10.57
C LYS A 91 0.52 4.17 -11.68
N PHE A 92 -0.49 4.77 -12.31
CA PHE A 92 -0.33 5.77 -13.35
C PHE A 92 0.41 7.00 -12.82
N MET A 93 -0.01 7.54 -11.67
CA MET A 93 0.62 8.70 -11.03
C MET A 93 2.07 8.41 -10.65
N PHE A 94 2.36 7.23 -10.08
CA PHE A 94 3.72 6.84 -9.72
C PHE A 94 4.65 6.72 -10.95
N GLY A 95 4.12 6.26 -12.09
CA GLY A 95 4.88 6.17 -13.33
C GLY A 95 5.07 7.51 -14.05
N THR A 96 4.02 8.33 -14.12
CA THR A 96 4.04 9.61 -14.86
C THR A 96 4.73 10.73 -14.10
N TRP A 97 4.50 10.83 -12.79
CA TRP A 97 5.11 11.83 -11.91
C TRP A 97 6.37 11.28 -11.20
N HIS A 98 7.22 10.58 -11.96
CA HIS A 98 8.42 9.96 -11.42
C HIS A 98 9.36 11.02 -10.82
N GLY A 99 9.89 10.76 -9.63
CA GLY A 99 10.84 11.68 -8.98
C GLY A 99 10.24 13.00 -8.47
N ILE A 100 9.04 13.40 -8.90
CA ILE A 100 8.37 14.65 -8.49
C ILE A 100 7.48 14.42 -7.27
N LEU A 101 6.80 13.26 -7.16
CA LEU A 101 5.95 12.96 -6.00
C LEU A 101 6.77 12.95 -4.70
N ALA A 102 6.38 13.80 -3.74
CA ALA A 102 7.00 13.89 -2.41
C ALA A 102 6.22 13.09 -1.35
N SER A 103 4.92 12.86 -1.56
CA SER A 103 4.05 12.05 -0.71
C SER A 103 3.18 11.11 -1.54
N GLU A 104 2.48 10.19 -0.88
CA GLU A 104 1.43 9.40 -1.52
C GLU A 104 0.28 10.29 -2.03
N VAL A 105 -0.39 9.85 -3.10
CA VAL A 105 -1.51 10.57 -3.73
C VAL A 105 -2.78 10.36 -2.91
N VAL A 106 -3.48 11.46 -2.63
CA VAL A 106 -4.81 11.48 -2.02
C VAL A 106 -5.87 11.60 -3.12
N ILE A 107 -6.77 10.63 -3.19
CA ILE A 107 -7.84 10.58 -4.18
C ILE A 107 -9.14 10.97 -3.46
N LYS A 108 -9.82 11.99 -3.97
CA LYS A 108 -11.13 12.44 -3.46
C LYS A 108 -12.16 12.30 -4.55
N ARG A 109 -13.19 11.49 -4.34
CA ARG A 109 -14.35 11.41 -5.23
C ARG A 109 -15.47 12.29 -4.68
N ARG A 110 -15.93 13.23 -5.49
CA ARG A 110 -17.08 14.10 -5.19
C ARG A 110 -18.08 13.96 -6.33
N HIS A 111 -19.14 13.19 -6.11
CA HIS A 111 -20.07 12.86 -7.18
C HIS A 111 -19.31 12.24 -8.37
N ASN A 112 -19.50 12.75 -9.59
CA ASN A 112 -18.82 12.30 -10.79
C ASN A 112 -17.39 12.86 -10.94
N MET A 113 -16.92 13.73 -10.03
CA MET A 113 -15.59 14.33 -10.15
C MET A 113 -14.55 13.58 -9.33
N ILE A 114 -13.40 13.28 -9.93
CA ILE A 114 -12.24 12.73 -9.24
C ILE A 114 -11.22 13.85 -9.06
N VAL A 115 -10.87 14.16 -7.83
CA VAL A 115 -9.83 15.13 -7.49
C VAL A 115 -8.61 14.38 -6.98
N LEU A 116 -7.49 14.57 -7.67
CA LEU A 116 -6.19 14.01 -7.32
C LEU A 116 -5.37 15.06 -6.60
N ALA A 117 -5.08 14.85 -5.32
CA ALA A 117 -4.31 15.78 -4.50
C ALA A 117 -2.98 15.16 -4.06
N PHE A 118 -1.87 15.87 -4.23
CA PHE A 118 -0.54 15.40 -3.81
C PHE A 118 0.46 16.53 -3.60
N LEU A 119 1.56 16.21 -2.90
CA LEU A 119 2.72 17.08 -2.75
C LEU A 119 3.73 16.83 -3.87
N ALA A 120 4.10 17.88 -4.59
CA ALA A 120 5.05 17.86 -5.68
C ALA A 120 6.36 18.55 -5.26
N SER A 121 7.48 17.84 -5.35
CA SER A 121 8.81 18.40 -5.14
C SER A 121 9.28 19.12 -6.40
N MET A 122 9.65 20.39 -6.24
CA MET A 122 10.16 21.24 -7.33
C MET A 122 11.68 21.20 -7.47
N GLU A 123 12.37 20.28 -6.78
CA GLU A 123 13.84 20.21 -6.72
C GLU A 123 14.48 19.92 -8.08
N HIS A 124 13.83 19.08 -8.90
CA HIS A 124 14.35 18.64 -10.19
C HIS A 124 13.38 18.89 -11.36
N ALA A 125 12.22 19.49 -11.11
CA ALA A 125 11.17 19.67 -12.10
C ALA A 125 11.05 21.14 -12.51
N LEU A 126 11.02 21.40 -13.82
CA LEU A 126 10.73 22.73 -14.35
C LEU A 126 9.21 23.00 -14.27
N GLN A 127 8.79 24.21 -13.90
CA GLN A 127 7.37 24.55 -13.77
C GLN A 127 6.58 24.25 -15.05
N ARG A 128 7.17 24.52 -16.23
CA ARG A 128 6.55 24.22 -17.53
C ARG A 128 6.22 22.74 -17.71
N GLN A 129 7.11 21.85 -17.27
CA GLN A 129 6.90 20.40 -17.35
C GLN A 129 5.79 19.96 -16.39
N VAL A 130 5.73 20.56 -15.19
CA VAL A 130 4.67 20.29 -14.22
C VAL A 130 3.31 20.69 -14.77
N TYR A 131 3.16 21.89 -15.34
CA TYR A 131 1.90 22.33 -15.97
C TYR A 131 1.51 21.45 -17.17
N PHE A 132 2.49 21.02 -17.97
CA PHE A 132 2.24 20.07 -19.05
C PHE A 132 1.72 18.72 -18.50
N LEU A 133 2.39 18.15 -17.50
CA LEU A 133 1.98 16.90 -16.88
C LEU A 133 0.59 17.01 -16.24
N GLN A 134 0.29 18.14 -15.59
CA GLN A 134 -1.02 18.42 -15.03
C GLN A 134 -2.11 18.29 -16.11
N GLY A 135 -2.00 19.05 -17.20
CA GLY A 135 -2.97 18.99 -18.30
C GLY A 135 -3.03 17.61 -18.96
N TYR A 136 -1.88 16.96 -19.17
CA TYR A 136 -1.80 15.61 -19.71
C TYR A 136 -2.57 14.60 -18.85
N THR A 137 -2.38 14.65 -17.53
CA THR A 137 -3.08 13.75 -16.61
C THR A 137 -4.58 14.02 -16.52
N GLU A 138 -4.99 15.29 -16.52
CA GLU A 138 -6.41 15.67 -16.47
C GLU A 138 -7.14 15.19 -17.73
N GLU A 139 -6.59 15.46 -18.91
CA GLU A 139 -7.19 15.07 -20.19
C GLU A 139 -7.20 13.55 -20.39
N LEU A 140 -6.08 12.86 -20.12
CA LEU A 140 -6.00 11.42 -20.34
C LEU A 140 -6.94 10.66 -19.41
N LEU A 141 -6.95 10.99 -18.12
CA LEU A 141 -7.80 10.28 -17.15
C LEU A 141 -9.28 10.64 -17.34
N THR A 142 -9.59 11.87 -17.74
CA THR A 142 -10.96 12.26 -18.07
C THR A 142 -11.49 11.46 -19.26
N ASN A 143 -10.67 11.31 -20.31
CA ASN A 143 -11.04 10.52 -21.48
C ASN A 143 -11.12 9.01 -21.20
N TRP A 144 -10.31 8.50 -20.27
CA TRP A 144 -10.31 7.09 -19.88
C TRP A 144 -11.52 6.72 -19.03
N PHE A 145 -11.74 7.42 -17.93
CA PHE A 145 -12.80 7.11 -16.96
C PHE A 145 -14.16 7.71 -17.32
N LYS A 146 -14.23 8.56 -18.36
CA LYS A 146 -15.45 9.28 -18.78
C LYS A 146 -16.05 10.16 -17.67
N CYS A 147 -15.18 10.67 -16.81
CA CYS A 147 -15.54 11.52 -15.68
C CYS A 147 -14.54 12.67 -15.56
N PRO A 148 -14.94 13.88 -15.14
CA PRO A 148 -14.02 14.99 -15.00
C PRO A 148 -12.98 14.70 -13.90
N VAL A 149 -11.69 14.75 -14.27
CA VAL A 149 -10.56 14.61 -13.34
C VAL A 149 -9.89 15.96 -13.15
N LYS A 150 -9.67 16.34 -11.89
CA LYS A 150 -8.99 17.57 -11.51
C LYS A 150 -7.74 17.24 -10.70
N VAL A 151 -6.62 17.88 -11.03
CA VAL A 151 -5.35 17.72 -10.30
C VAL A 151 -5.10 18.93 -9.41
N GLU A 152 -4.92 18.68 -8.11
CA GLU A 152 -4.58 19.65 -7.07
C GLU A 152 -3.17 19.35 -6.54
N LEU A 153 -2.16 20.01 -7.09
CA LEU A 153 -0.79 19.87 -6.61
C LEU A 153 -0.44 20.99 -5.63
N SER A 154 0.31 20.66 -4.58
CA SER A 154 0.96 21.64 -3.71
C SER A 154 2.46 21.49 -3.82
N ALA A 155 3.15 22.60 -4.06
CA ALA A 155 4.59 22.60 -4.30
C ALA A 155 5.37 22.58 -2.97
N VAL A 156 6.41 21.77 -2.93
CA VAL A 156 7.40 21.70 -1.85
C VAL A 156 8.78 21.92 -2.45
N SER A 157 9.63 22.69 -1.76
CA SER A 157 10.98 23.03 -2.23
C SER A 157 11.85 21.78 -2.41
N SER A 158 11.90 20.91 -1.41
CA SER A 158 12.68 19.67 -1.45
C SER A 158 11.89 18.49 -0.90
N LYS A 159 12.28 17.26 -1.25
CA LYS A 159 11.69 16.06 -0.62
C LYS A 159 12.04 15.96 0.87
N ASN A 160 13.13 16.59 1.27
CA ASN A 160 13.59 16.57 2.66
C ASN A 160 12.62 17.29 3.60
N ASP A 161 11.86 18.26 3.10
CA ASP A 161 10.90 19.03 3.88
C ASP A 161 9.67 18.20 4.32
N VAL A 162 9.43 17.06 3.65
CA VAL A 162 8.30 16.15 3.96
C VAL A 162 8.72 15.04 4.95
N ILE A 163 10.00 14.98 5.33
CA ILE A 163 10.50 13.96 6.25
C ILE A 163 9.94 14.21 7.65
N PHE A 164 9.20 13.23 8.17
CA PHE A 164 8.64 13.28 9.51
C PHE A 164 9.56 12.60 10.54
N LYS A 165 10.14 11.46 10.17
CA LYS A 165 10.97 10.65 11.07
C LYS A 165 12.06 9.90 10.30
N LYS A 166 13.22 9.73 10.92
CA LYS A 166 14.27 8.83 10.41
C LYS A 166 14.32 7.55 11.26
N ILE A 167 14.40 6.39 10.60
CA ILE A 167 14.37 5.06 11.25
C ILE A 167 15.54 4.19 10.86
#